data_AF-A0A950YE29-F1
#
_entry.id   AF-A0A950YE29-F1
#
_cell.length_a   1.000
_cell.length_b   1.000
_cell.length_c   1.000
_cell.angle_alpha   90.00
_cell.angle_beta   90.00
_cell.angle_gamma   90.00
#
_symmetry.space_group_name_H-M   'P 1'
#
loop_
_entity.id
_entity.type
_entity.pdbx_description
1 polymer ?
#
loop_
_entity_poly.entity_id
_entity_poly.type
_entity_poly.pdbx_seq_one_letter_code
_entity_poly.pdbx_strand_id
1 'polypeptide(L)'
;MILADALWYARRDGATHVVDLATLTGAMRAGMCDLYAGVFSPDADWRDAVVRAGNASGDLAWPWPLHPRYRSLIDSTVADLRNTSGKSFGFPIVAATFLQQFAGDGPWAHVDMLGPALLDEDRGDAFGSGASGYGVRMLIELATRLSVTLAR
;
A
#
# COMPACT_ATOMS: atom_id res chain seq x y z
N MET A 1 -4.92 0.75 -12.41
CA MET A 1 -4.43 0.93 -13.79
C MET A 1 -3.40 2.04 -13.84
N ILE A 2 -3.72 3.29 -13.48
CA ILE A 2 -2.74 4.40 -13.49
C ILE A 2 -1.47 4.16 -12.66
N LEU A 3 -1.59 3.45 -11.52
CA LEU A 3 -0.44 3.13 -10.67
C LEU A 3 0.56 2.18 -11.32
N ALA A 4 0.12 1.34 -12.27
CA ALA A 4 1.03 0.45 -12.97
C ALA A 4 2.09 1.27 -13.75
N ASP A 5 1.63 2.26 -14.51
CA ASP A 5 2.52 3.14 -15.26
C ASP A 5 3.39 4.01 -14.33
N ALA A 6 2.81 4.51 -13.22
CA ALA A 6 3.54 5.32 -12.24
C ALA A 6 4.65 4.52 -11.54
N LEU A 7 4.36 3.29 -11.11
CA LEU A 7 5.34 2.39 -10.48
C LEU A 7 6.48 2.05 -11.44
N TRP A 8 6.12 1.69 -12.68
CA TRP A 8 7.11 1.39 -13.71
C TRP A 8 7.99 2.61 -14.00
N TYR A 9 7.37 3.79 -14.14
CA TYR A 9 8.09 5.03 -14.39
C TYR A 9 9.02 5.40 -13.24
N ALA A 10 8.55 5.32 -11.99
CA ALA A 10 9.37 5.63 -10.81
C ALA A 10 10.62 4.73 -10.75
N ARG A 11 10.46 3.43 -11.02
CA ARG A 11 11.60 2.51 -11.06
C ARG A 11 12.55 2.84 -12.21
N ARG A 12 12.02 3.12 -13.41
CA ARG A 12 12.81 3.55 -14.56
C ARG A 12 13.62 4.82 -14.27
N ASP A 13 13.07 5.75 -13.49
CA ASP A 13 13.73 7.01 -13.12
C ASP A 13 14.78 6.84 -12.00
N GLY A 14 15.05 5.60 -11.59
CA GLY A 14 16.11 5.28 -10.63
C GLY A 14 15.68 5.25 -9.18
N ALA A 15 14.37 5.19 -8.89
CA ALA A 15 13.91 4.99 -7.51
C ALA A 15 14.51 3.70 -6.94
N THR A 16 15.17 3.80 -5.78
CA THR A 16 15.78 2.66 -5.08
C THR A 16 14.77 1.98 -4.16
N HIS A 17 13.87 2.75 -3.57
CA HIS A 17 12.79 2.29 -2.70
C HIS A 17 11.49 2.93 -3.16
N VAL A 18 10.42 2.13 -3.23
CA VAL A 18 9.11 2.61 -3.69
C VAL A 18 8.07 2.35 -2.59
N VAL A 19 7.29 3.38 -2.27
CA VAL A 19 6.01 3.23 -1.53
C VAL A 19 4.94 3.92 -2.35
N ASP A 20 3.85 3.22 -2.64
CA ASP A 20 2.66 3.82 -3.23
C ASP A 20 1.48 3.75 -2.26
N LEU A 21 0.64 4.79 -2.29
CA LEU A 21 -0.54 4.92 -1.43
C LEU A 21 -1.76 5.09 -2.33
N ALA A 22 -2.83 4.35 -2.05
CA ALA A 22 -4.08 4.53 -2.77
C ALA A 22 -5.30 4.16 -1.93
N THR A 23 -6.39 4.89 -2.14
CA THR A 23 -7.74 4.53 -1.67
C THR A 23 -8.32 3.44 -2.59
N LEU A 24 -7.65 2.28 -2.65
CA LEU A 24 -7.76 1.38 -3.80
C LEU A 24 -8.95 0.44 -3.73
N THR A 25 -9.23 -0.15 -2.56
CA THR A 25 -10.28 -1.17 -2.46
C THR A 25 -11.26 -0.95 -1.31
N GLY A 26 -12.56 -0.99 -1.64
CA GLY A 26 -13.67 -1.03 -0.67
C GLY A 26 -13.51 -2.13 0.38
N ALA A 27 -12.95 -3.26 -0.05
CA ALA A 27 -12.72 -4.43 0.78
C ALA A 27 -11.67 -4.20 1.88
N MET A 28 -10.69 -3.31 1.68
CA MET A 28 -9.74 -2.96 2.73
C MET A 28 -10.45 -2.27 3.89
N ARG A 29 -11.28 -1.26 3.61
CA ARG A 29 -12.14 -0.61 4.60
C ARG A 29 -13.11 -1.61 5.26
N ALA A 30 -13.74 -2.47 4.48
CA ALA A 30 -14.66 -3.47 5.02
C ALA A 30 -13.98 -4.48 5.96
N GLY A 31 -12.70 -4.79 5.74
CA GLY A 31 -11.94 -5.75 6.57
C GLY A 31 -11.20 -5.13 7.75
N MET A 32 -10.80 -3.86 7.68
CA MET A 32 -9.95 -3.19 8.67
C MET A 32 -10.60 -1.99 9.38
N CYS A 33 -11.86 -1.69 9.05
CA CYS A 33 -12.51 -0.44 9.42
C CYS A 33 -11.72 0.78 8.91
N ASP A 34 -11.61 1.83 9.72
CA ASP A 34 -11.05 3.14 9.34
C ASP A 34 -9.80 3.53 10.15
N LEU A 35 -9.26 2.61 10.96
CA LEU A 35 -8.13 2.90 11.83
C LEU A 35 -6.78 2.55 11.19
N TYR A 36 -6.70 1.42 10.49
CA TYR A 36 -5.46 0.92 9.90
C TYR A 36 -5.53 0.93 8.36
N ALA A 37 -4.43 1.26 7.71
CA ALA A 37 -4.21 0.89 6.31
C ALA A 37 -3.54 -0.49 6.20
N GLY A 38 -3.79 -1.17 5.08
CA GLY A 38 -3.13 -2.44 4.76
C GLY A 38 -1.84 -2.23 3.98
N VAL A 39 -0.73 -2.83 4.42
CA VAL A 39 0.58 -2.73 3.77
C VAL A 39 0.97 -4.07 3.14
N PHE A 40 1.23 -4.06 1.84
CA PHE A 40 1.64 -5.22 1.05
C PHE A 40 3.06 -5.04 0.54
N SER A 41 3.87 -6.08 0.62
CA SER A 41 5.19 -6.12 -0.01
C SER A 41 5.69 -7.57 -0.08
N PRO A 42 6.46 -7.94 -1.12
CA PRO A 42 7.23 -9.17 -1.13
C PRO A 42 8.51 -9.10 -0.25
N ASP A 43 8.96 -7.89 0.10
CA ASP A 43 10.12 -7.63 0.94
C ASP A 43 9.65 -7.34 2.37
N ALA A 44 9.93 -8.27 3.29
CA ALA A 44 9.51 -8.15 4.68
C ALA A 44 10.19 -6.99 5.41
N ASP A 45 11.46 -6.72 5.11
CA ASP A 45 12.21 -5.66 5.79
C ASP A 45 11.68 -4.28 5.38
N TRP A 46 11.39 -4.11 4.09
CA TRP A 46 10.79 -2.87 3.58
C TRP A 46 9.36 -2.68 4.07
N ARG A 47 8.53 -3.73 4.03
CA ARG A 47 7.18 -3.72 4.62
C ARG A 47 7.22 -3.24 6.06
N ASP A 48 8.10 -3.84 6.86
CA ASP A 48 8.16 -3.57 8.28
C ASP A 48 8.74 -2.18 8.56
N ALA A 49 9.58 -1.63 7.69
CA ALA A 49 10.01 -0.24 7.77
C ALA A 49 8.83 0.73 7.59
N VAL A 50 7.98 0.50 6.59
CA VAL A 50 6.76 1.30 6.34
C VAL A 50 5.77 1.17 7.49
N VAL A 51 5.50 -0.06 7.95
CA VAL A 51 4.59 -0.31 9.09
C VAL A 51 5.10 0.35 10.37
N ARG A 52 6.41 0.27 10.67
CA ARG A 52 7.01 0.94 11.83
C ARG A 52 6.88 2.46 11.74
N ALA A 53 7.02 3.05 10.55
CA ALA A 53 6.82 4.49 10.36
C ALA A 53 5.35 4.89 10.58
N GLY A 54 4.40 4.10 10.07
CA GLY A 54 2.97 4.31 10.31
C GLY A 54 2.63 4.30 11.79
N ASN A 55 3.08 3.26 12.51
CA ASN A 55 2.80 3.11 13.93
C ASN A 55 3.47 4.19 14.80
N ALA A 56 4.66 4.66 14.44
CA ALA A 56 5.33 5.73 15.18
C ALA A 56 4.70 7.12 14.93
N SER A 57 4.16 7.34 13.73
CA SER A 57 3.56 8.61 13.33
C SER A 57 2.08 8.76 13.71
N GLY A 58 1.42 7.65 14.07
CA GLY A 58 -0.02 7.57 14.33
C GLY A 58 -0.87 7.37 13.08
N ASP A 59 -0.27 7.32 11.88
CA ASP A 59 -0.92 6.83 10.66
C ASP A 59 -0.83 5.30 10.65
N LEU A 60 -1.63 4.66 11.50
CA LEU A 60 -1.50 3.23 11.82
C LEU A 60 -1.60 2.35 10.58
N ALA A 61 -0.74 1.33 10.52
CA ALA A 61 -0.58 0.46 9.37
C ALA A 61 -0.38 -0.99 9.82
N TRP A 62 -0.91 -1.94 9.05
CA TRP A 62 -0.81 -3.37 9.38
C TRP A 62 -0.31 -4.18 8.18
N PRO A 63 0.60 -5.16 8.37
CA PRO A 63 1.07 -6.01 7.29
C PRO A 63 -0.03 -6.93 6.79
N TRP A 64 -0.20 -6.97 5.47
CA TRP A 64 -1.10 -7.89 4.77
C TRP A 64 -0.33 -8.96 3.99
N PRO A 65 -0.94 -10.15 3.76
CA PRO A 65 -0.29 -11.22 3.03
C PRO A 65 -0.16 -10.89 1.54
N LEU A 66 1.06 -11.10 1.01
CA LEU A 66 1.35 -11.07 -0.43
C LEU A 66 2.12 -12.33 -0.83
N HIS A 67 1.42 -13.47 -0.79
CA HIS A 67 2.02 -14.76 -1.08
C HIS A 67 2.18 -14.97 -2.60
N PRO A 68 3.31 -15.51 -3.11
CA PRO A 68 3.55 -15.69 -4.55
C PRO A 68 2.46 -16.49 -5.29
N ARG A 69 1.80 -17.43 -4.60
CA ARG A 69 0.65 -18.19 -5.15
C ARG A 69 -0.54 -17.33 -5.56
N TYR A 70 -0.64 -16.08 -5.09
CA TYR A 70 -1.69 -15.17 -5.53
C TYR A 70 -1.50 -14.71 -6.98
N ARG A 71 -0.32 -14.85 -7.59
CA ARG A 71 -0.08 -14.45 -8.99
C ARG A 71 -1.06 -15.07 -9.97
N SER A 72 -1.49 -16.31 -9.76
CA SER A 72 -2.47 -16.96 -10.65
C SER A 72 -3.87 -16.32 -10.60
N LEU A 73 -4.17 -15.52 -9.57
CA LEU A 73 -5.43 -14.78 -9.49
C LEU A 73 -5.55 -13.72 -10.60
N ILE A 74 -4.44 -13.26 -11.15
CA ILE A 74 -4.40 -12.23 -12.20
C ILE A 74 -3.99 -12.76 -13.58
N ASP A 75 -4.03 -14.09 -13.78
CA ASP A 75 -3.84 -14.70 -15.11
C ASP A 75 -4.98 -14.34 -16.06
N SER A 76 -4.65 -14.08 -17.33
CA SER A 76 -5.59 -13.72 -18.38
C SER A 76 -5.42 -14.63 -19.59
N THR A 77 -6.52 -14.87 -20.30
CA THR A 77 -6.54 -15.66 -21.55
C THR A 77 -6.38 -14.80 -22.81
N VAL A 78 -6.43 -13.47 -22.66
CA VAL A 78 -6.47 -12.51 -23.79
C VAL A 78 -5.43 -11.37 -23.66
N ALA A 79 -4.71 -11.31 -22.55
CA ALA A 79 -3.67 -10.33 -22.26
C ALA A 79 -2.64 -10.94 -21.31
N ASP A 80 -1.53 -10.25 -21.05
CA ASP A 80 -0.50 -10.75 -20.12
C ASP A 80 -1.04 -10.88 -18.69
N LEU A 81 -1.92 -9.96 -18.28
CA LEU A 81 -2.52 -9.87 -16.95
C LEU A 81 -3.98 -9.40 -17.05
N ARG A 82 -4.81 -9.83 -16.09
CA ARG A 82 -6.10 -9.18 -15.80
C ARG A 82 -6.00 -8.37 -14.51
N ASN A 83 -6.70 -7.25 -14.45
CA ASN A 83 -6.69 -6.33 -13.30
C ASN A 83 -7.69 -6.72 -12.18
N THR A 84 -8.39 -7.84 -12.33
CA THR A 84 -9.33 -8.38 -11.35
C THR A 84 -9.30 -9.90 -11.41
N SER A 85 -9.63 -10.58 -10.31
CA SER A 85 -9.68 -12.05 -10.28
C SER A 85 -11.03 -12.63 -10.71
N GLY A 86 -12.05 -11.78 -10.87
CA GLY A 86 -13.45 -12.21 -11.06
C GLY A 86 -14.08 -12.88 -9.84
N LYS A 87 -13.36 -12.96 -8.70
CA LYS A 87 -13.88 -13.48 -7.44
C LYS A 87 -14.58 -12.37 -6.65
N SER A 88 -15.50 -12.77 -5.78
CA SER A 88 -16.21 -11.87 -4.86
C SER A 88 -15.45 -11.57 -3.56
N PHE A 89 -14.17 -11.96 -3.46
CA PHE A 89 -13.36 -11.81 -2.25
C PHE A 89 -11.88 -11.59 -2.57
N GLY A 90 -11.12 -11.16 -1.56
CA GLY A 90 -9.66 -11.01 -1.66
C GLY A 90 -9.21 -9.82 -2.52
N PHE A 91 -10.10 -8.85 -2.78
CA PHE A 91 -9.81 -7.68 -3.62
C PHE A 91 -8.50 -6.96 -3.27
N PRO A 92 -8.16 -6.68 -1.99
CA PRO A 92 -6.92 -5.96 -1.66
C PRO A 92 -5.68 -6.77 -2.06
N ILE A 93 -5.71 -8.08 -1.80
CA ILE A 93 -4.63 -9.01 -2.16
C ILE A 93 -4.46 -9.09 -3.68
N VAL A 94 -5.57 -9.20 -4.42
CA VAL A 94 -5.55 -9.26 -5.90
C VAL A 94 -5.00 -7.96 -6.48
N ALA A 95 -5.42 -6.81 -5.95
CA ALA A 95 -4.96 -5.50 -6.39
C ALA A 95 -3.46 -5.32 -6.11
N ALA A 96 -2.99 -5.63 -4.90
CA ALA A 96 -1.56 -5.59 -4.58
C ALA A 96 -0.73 -6.56 -5.44
N THR A 97 -1.24 -7.78 -5.69
CA THR A 97 -0.59 -8.75 -6.57
C THR A 97 -0.45 -8.22 -8.00
N PHE A 98 -1.47 -7.50 -8.49
CA PHE A 98 -1.42 -6.83 -9.79
C PHE A 98 -0.37 -5.72 -9.81
N LEU A 99 -0.36 -4.83 -8.82
CA LEU A 99 0.61 -3.73 -8.73
C LEU A 99 2.06 -4.22 -8.62
N GLN A 100 2.29 -5.32 -7.91
CA GLN A 100 3.61 -5.94 -7.77
C GLN A 100 4.28 -6.21 -9.12
N GLN A 101 3.50 -6.52 -10.16
CA GLN A 101 4.04 -6.84 -11.49
C GLN A 101 4.68 -5.64 -12.19
N PHE A 102 4.41 -4.42 -11.70
CA PHE A 102 4.88 -3.17 -12.29
C PHE A 102 5.88 -2.42 -11.40
N ALA A 103 6.13 -2.91 -10.18
CA ALA A 103 7.06 -2.29 -9.23
C ALA A 103 8.56 -2.47 -9.59
N GLY A 104 8.85 -3.38 -10.52
CA GLY A 104 10.21 -3.78 -10.90
C GLY A 104 10.99 -4.41 -9.75
N ASP A 105 12.30 -4.50 -9.93
CA ASP A 105 13.20 -5.10 -8.93
C ASP A 105 13.48 -4.12 -7.77
N GLY A 106 13.59 -4.67 -6.57
CA GLY A 106 13.95 -3.93 -5.35
C GLY A 106 12.77 -3.63 -4.41
N PRO A 107 13.03 -2.91 -3.30
CA PRO A 107 12.03 -2.62 -2.27
C PRO A 107 10.82 -1.87 -2.84
N TRP A 108 9.64 -2.47 -2.65
CA TRP A 108 8.35 -1.87 -3.00
C TRP A 108 7.29 -2.21 -1.94
N ALA A 109 6.49 -1.24 -1.53
CA ALA A 109 5.36 -1.44 -0.64
C ALA A 109 4.13 -0.70 -1.17
N HIS A 110 2.99 -1.38 -1.19
CA HIS A 110 1.69 -0.78 -1.46
C HIS A 110 0.92 -0.58 -0.16
N VAL A 111 0.34 0.61 0.00
CA VAL A 111 -0.48 0.99 1.15
C VAL A 111 -1.92 1.25 0.66
N ASP A 112 -2.82 0.31 0.93
CA ASP A 112 -4.26 0.52 0.68
C ASP A 112 -4.87 1.24 1.87
N MET A 113 -5.17 2.52 1.67
CA MET A 113 -5.56 3.45 2.72
C MET A 113 -7.03 3.86 2.65
N LEU A 114 -7.89 3.15 1.91
CA LEU A 114 -9.29 3.57 1.78
C LEU A 114 -9.99 3.70 3.14
N GLY A 115 -9.70 2.80 4.09
CA GLY A 115 -10.24 2.85 5.45
C GLY A 115 -9.97 4.19 6.14
N PRO A 116 -8.70 4.52 6.42
CA PRO A 116 -8.35 5.72 7.17
C PRO A 116 -8.39 7.03 6.36
N ALA A 117 -8.55 7.01 5.04
CA ALA A 117 -8.48 8.23 4.22
C ALA A 117 -9.70 9.16 4.34
N LEU A 118 -10.90 8.60 4.56
CA LEU A 118 -12.15 9.36 4.65
C LEU A 118 -12.99 8.83 5.83
N LEU A 119 -13.06 9.60 6.90
CA LEU A 119 -13.74 9.24 8.14
C LEU A 119 -15.21 9.66 8.07
N ASP A 120 -16.12 8.74 8.38
CA ASP A 120 -17.57 9.04 8.40
C ASP A 120 -17.94 9.83 9.66
N GLU A 121 -17.24 9.58 10.76
CA GLU A 121 -17.55 10.08 12.09
C GLU A 121 -16.31 10.66 12.76
N ASP A 122 -16.53 11.59 13.69
CA ASP A 122 -15.48 12.06 14.59
C ASP A 122 -15.20 10.97 15.63
N ARG A 123 -13.94 10.53 15.70
CA ARG A 123 -13.50 9.48 16.61
C ARG A 123 -13.04 10.03 17.98
N GLY A 124 -13.16 11.34 18.18
CA GLY A 124 -12.63 12.04 19.36
C GLY A 124 -11.10 12.07 19.38
N ASP A 125 -10.46 11.85 18.24
CA ASP A 125 -9.02 11.98 18.05
C ASP A 125 -8.67 13.33 17.40
N ALA A 126 -7.45 13.50 16.91
CA ALA A 126 -7.03 14.75 16.27
C ALA A 126 -7.74 15.01 14.92
N PHE A 127 -8.53 14.06 14.42
CA PHE A 127 -9.22 14.11 13.15
C PHE A 127 -10.73 14.12 13.35
N GLY A 128 -11.40 15.14 12.81
CA GLY A 128 -12.85 15.14 12.68
C GLY A 128 -13.32 14.26 11.52
N SER A 129 -14.63 14.28 11.25
CA SER A 129 -15.18 13.64 10.06
C SER A 129 -14.67 14.29 8.77
N GLY A 130 -14.56 13.49 7.72
CA GLY A 130 -14.05 13.90 6.41
C GLY A 130 -12.63 13.42 6.10
N ALA A 131 -11.93 14.17 5.25
CA ALA A 131 -10.62 13.77 4.76
C ALA A 131 -9.56 13.90 5.86
N SER A 132 -8.91 12.79 6.21
CA SER A 132 -7.95 12.74 7.31
C SER A 132 -6.53 13.19 6.93
N GLY A 133 -6.19 13.14 5.63
CA GLY A 133 -4.82 13.31 5.16
C GLY A 133 -3.89 12.14 5.55
N TYR A 134 -4.45 10.96 5.81
CA TYR A 134 -3.69 9.76 6.16
C TYR A 134 -2.48 9.52 5.24
N GLY A 135 -1.37 9.11 5.84
CA GLY A 135 -0.15 8.71 5.14
C GLY A 135 0.90 9.81 5.07
N VAL A 136 0.52 11.08 5.25
CA VAL A 136 1.48 12.20 5.24
C VAL A 136 2.48 12.07 6.39
N ARG A 137 2.02 11.77 7.61
CA ARG A 137 2.91 11.65 8.77
C ARG A 137 3.77 10.38 8.65
N MET A 138 3.18 9.29 8.16
CA MET A 138 3.92 8.05 7.87
C MET A 138 5.06 8.28 6.88
N LEU A 139 4.81 8.99 5.77
CA LEU A 139 5.83 9.24 4.74
C LEU A 139 6.95 10.14 5.26
N ILE A 140 6.63 11.18 6.05
CA ILE A 140 7.63 12.04 6.69
C ILE A 140 8.50 11.23 7.66
N GLU A 141 7.87 10.40 8.51
CA GLU A 141 8.59 9.53 9.46
C GLU A 141 9.49 8.52 8.74
N LEU A 142 8.99 7.89 7.67
CA LEU A 142 9.76 6.96 6.85
C LEU A 142 10.97 7.63 6.21
N ALA A 143 10.78 8.80 5.59
CA ALA A 143 11.86 9.56 4.97
C ALA A 143 12.92 9.99 6.01
N THR A 144 12.49 10.39 7.21
CA THR A 144 13.37 10.75 8.32
C THR A 144 14.23 9.57 8.79
N ARG A 145 13.66 8.37 8.87
CA ARG A 145 14.42 7.15 9.23
C ARG A 145 15.42 6.74 8.15
N LEU A 146 15.04 6.90 6.88
CA LEU A 146 15.91 6.55 5.76
C LEU A 146 17.09 7.51 5.62
N SER A 147 16.89 8.81 5.86
CA SER A 147 17.99 9.78 5.78
C SER A 147 19.09 9.49 6.82
N VAL A 148 18.74 9.04 8.01
CA VAL A 148 19.70 8.64 9.05
C VAL A 148 20.45 7.36 8.67
N THR A 149 19.77 6.42 8.02
CA THR A 149 20.39 5.14 7.60
C THR A 149 21.35 5.33 6.43
N LEU A 150 21.00 6.15 5.45
CA LEU A 150 21.81 6.42 4.25
C LEU A 150 23.01 7.35 4.52
N ALA A 151 23.00 8.09 5.63
CA ALA A 151 24.11 8.95 6.04
C ALA A 151 25.23 8.19 6.79
N ARG A 152 25.09 6.88 6.98
CA ARG A 152 26.09 5.99 7.58
C ARG A 152 26.70 5.09 6.52
#